data_AF-A0A9X2W735-F1
#
_entry.id   AF-A0A9X2W735-F1
#
_cell.length_a   1.000
_cell.length_b   1.000
_cell.length_c   1.000
_cell.angle_alpha   90.00
_cell.angle_beta   90.00
_cell.angle_gamma   90.00
#
_symmetry.space_group_name_H-M   'P 1'
#
loop_
_entity.id
_entity.type
_entity.pdbx_description
1 polymer ?
#
loop_
_entity_poly.entity_id
_entity_poly.type
_entity_poly.pdbx_seq_one_letter_code
_entity_poly.pdbx_strand_id
1 'polypeptide(L)' 'MIILPPLMATYYSRTPGLYLKGDWLTEAGFGTDTSVTIAVERRQLVIRPLAE' A
#
# COMPACT_ATOMS: atom_id res chain seq x y z
N MET A 1 13.75 -20.41 32.85
CA MET A 1 12.69 -20.62 31.84
C MET A 1 12.23 -19.25 31.36
N ILE A 2 12.78 -18.73 30.25
CA ILE A 2 12.37 -17.44 29.71
C ILE A 2 11.27 -17.71 28.68
N ILE A 3 10.03 -17.31 29.00
CA ILE A 3 8.91 -17.37 28.08
C ILE A 3 9.03 -16.16 27.15
N LEU A 4 9.38 -16.37 25.87
CA LEU A 4 9.29 -15.31 24.86
C LEU A 4 7.81 -15.16 24.48
N PRO A 5 7.20 -13.96 24.57
CA PRO A 5 5.83 -13.76 24.07
C PRO A 5 5.78 -14.08 22.57
N PRO A 6 4.60 -14.47 22.03
CA PRO A 6 4.47 -14.75 20.60
C PRO A 6 5.01 -13.58 19.80
N LEU A 7 5.73 -13.87 18.71
CA LEU A 7 6.34 -12.89 17.81
C LEU A 7 5.24 -12.09 17.09
N MET A 8 4.50 -11.26 17.83
CA MET A 8 3.76 -10.14 17.26
C MET A 8 4.81 -9.28 16.57
N ALA A 9 4.52 -8.79 15.36
CA ALA A 9 5.37 -7.79 14.73
C ALA A 9 5.36 -6.52 15.61
N THR A 10 6.22 -6.48 16.61
CA THR A 10 6.32 -5.38 17.59
C THR A 10 6.94 -4.14 16.97
N TYR A 11 7.42 -4.24 15.74
CA TYR A 11 8.09 -3.16 15.02
C TYR A 11 7.66 -3.13 13.55
N TYR A 12 6.59 -2.39 13.27
CA TYR A 12 6.28 -1.96 11.91
C TYR A 12 7.11 -0.74 11.55
N SER A 13 7.44 -0.59 10.26
CA SER A 13 8.04 0.65 9.76
C SER A 13 7.12 1.82 10.14
N ARG A 14 7.72 2.91 10.64
CA ARG A 14 6.99 4.16 10.89
C ARG A 14 6.56 4.85 9.59
N THR A 15 7.15 4.44 8.48
CA THR A 15 6.84 4.90 7.13
C THR A 15 6.46 3.68 6.29
N PRO A 16 5.23 3.17 6.43
CA PRO A 16 4.75 2.09 5.56
C PRO A 16 4.65 2.61 4.12
N GLY A 17 5.13 1.83 3.17
CA GLY A 17 5.11 2.19 1.75
C GLY A 17 4.84 0.96 0.89
N LEU A 18 4.10 1.17 -0.19
CA LEU A 18 3.86 0.17 -1.23
C LEU A 18 4.51 0.68 -2.53
N TYR A 19 5.46 -0.08 -3.07
CA TYR A 19 6.12 0.24 -4.31
C TYR A 19 5.58 -0.64 -5.44
N LEU A 20 4.95 -0.02 -6.43
CA LEU A 20 4.43 -0.70 -7.62
C LEU A 20 5.33 -0.36 -8.81
N LYS A 21 5.60 -1.34 -9.68
CA LYS A 21 6.45 -1.17 -10.86
C LYS A 21 5.88 -1.92 -12.07
N GLY A 22 6.03 -1.33 -13.24
CA GLY A 22 5.74 -1.95 -14.54
C GLY A 22 4.90 -1.04 -15.43
N ASP A 23 4.95 -1.29 -16.74
CA ASP A 23 4.27 -0.49 -17.75
C ASP A 23 2.73 -0.56 -17.64
N TRP A 24 2.23 -1.65 -17.03
CA TRP A 24 0.82 -1.86 -16.72
C TRP A 24 0.19 -0.76 -15.85
N LEU A 25 0.99 -0.01 -15.08
CA LEU A 25 0.50 1.13 -14.29
C LEU A 25 -0.05 2.23 -15.20
N THR A 26 0.67 2.53 -16.28
CA THR A 26 0.24 3.50 -17.29
C THR A 26 -1.04 3.03 -17.98
N GLU A 27 -1.11 1.75 -18.36
CA GLU A 27 -2.30 1.15 -18.97
C GLU A 27 -3.53 1.17 -18.03
N ALA A 28 -3.29 1.07 -16.72
CA ALA A 28 -4.32 1.18 -15.69
C ALA A 28 -4.69 2.64 -15.33
N GLY A 29 -4.11 3.64 -16.00
CA GLY A 29 -4.38 5.06 -15.80
C GLY A 29 -3.57 5.72 -14.68
N PHE A 30 -2.51 5.08 -14.18
CA PHE A 30 -1.58 5.62 -13.19
C PHE A 30 -0.31 6.14 -13.88
N GLY A 31 -0.44 7.27 -14.58
CA GLY A 31 0.72 7.96 -15.17
C GLY A 31 1.59 8.66 -14.13
N THR A 32 2.72 9.21 -14.58
CA THR A 32 3.55 10.10 -13.75
C THR A 32 2.76 11.34 -13.32
N ASP A 33 3.00 11.84 -12.11
CA ASP A 33 2.28 12.97 -11.49
C ASP A 33 0.74 12.81 -11.40
N THR A 34 0.23 11.59 -11.55
CA THR A 34 -1.20 11.31 -11.37
C THR A 34 -1.55 11.29 -9.89
N SER A 35 -2.44 12.19 -9.48
CA SER A 35 -3.01 12.15 -8.13
C SER A 35 -3.87 10.90 -7.96
N VAL A 36 -3.77 10.24 -6.80
CA VAL A 36 -4.51 9.00 -6.52
C VAL A 36 -5.26 9.10 -5.20
N THR A 37 -6.42 8.45 -5.14
CA THR A 37 -7.14 8.19 -3.89
C THR A 37 -6.82 6.80 -3.40
N ILE A 38 -6.50 6.69 -2.10
CA ILE A 38 -6.26 5.41 -1.44
C ILE A 38 -7.42 5.13 -0.48
N ALA A 39 -8.05 3.97 -0.60
CA ALA A 39 -9.10 3.51 0.27
C ALA A 39 -8.78 2.11 0.81
N VAL A 40 -9.13 1.88 2.08
CA VAL A 40 -9.12 0.53 2.66
C VAL A 40 -10.54 0.00 2.64
N GLU A 41 -10.78 -1.00 1.81
CA GLU A 41 -12.03 -1.74 1.74
C GLU A 41 -11.88 -3.09 2.45
N ARG A 42 -12.92 -3.94 2.43
CA ARG A 42 -12.92 -5.22 3.18
C ARG A 42 -11.76 -6.13 2.75
N ARG A 43 -10.64 -6.01 3.47
CA ARG A 43 -9.36 -6.72 3.25
C ARG A 43 -8.62 -6.34 1.95
N GLN A 44 -8.93 -5.18 1.38
CA GLN A 44 -8.30 -4.73 0.13
C GLN A 44 -7.84 -3.29 0.27
N LEU A 45 -6.63 -3.01 -0.24
CA LEU A 45 -6.16 -1.64 -0.45
C LEU A 45 -6.50 -1.27 -1.89
N VAL A 46 -7.42 -0.33 -2.05
CA VAL A 46 -7.87 0.12 -3.37
C VAL A 46 -7.22 1.45 -3.69
N ILE A 47 -6.51 1.50 -4.80
CA ILE A 47 -5.87 2.70 -5.34
C ILE A 47 -6.64 3.08 -6.60
N ARG A 48 -7.11 4.32 -6.69
CA ARG A 48 -7.88 4.83 -7.83
C ARG A 48 -7.24 6.12 -8.32
N PRO A 49 -7.12 6.36 -9.64
CA PRO A 49 -6.79 7.68 -10.15
C PRO A 49 -7.81 8.69 -9.65
N LEU A 50 -7.36 9.87 -9.24
CA LEU A 50 -8.24 10.97 -8.91
C LEU A 50 -8.76 11.53 -10.24
N ALA A 51 -9.99 11.15 -10.61
CA ALA A 51 -10.68 11.77 -11.73
C ALA A 51 -11.14 13.17 -11.30
N GLU A 52 -10.81 14.18 -12.10
CA GLU A 52 -11.38 15.53 -12.00
C GLU A 52 -12.84 15.55 -12.48
#